data_AF-A0A660ZQU0-F1
#
_entry.id   AF-A0A660ZQU0-F1
#
_cell.length_a   1.000
_cell.length_b   1.000
_cell.length_c   1.000
_cell.angle_alpha   90.00
_cell.angle_beta   90.00
_cell.angle_gamma   90.00
#
_symmetry.space_group_name_H-M   'P 1'
#
loop_
_entity.id
_entity.type
_entity.pdbx_description
1 polymer ?
#
loop_
_entity_poly.entity_id
_entity_poly.type
_entity_poly.pdbx_seq_one_letter_code
_entity_poly.pdbx_strand_id
1 'polypeptide(L)'
;MRLSVETKWLAIAAVFALVITAMPGDAEAQFKKGRRFSSGGACTSCHEMEQADAKVRHEPFRKGDCESCHKPHGMVGVLRLKEIGALLCATCHDRSELGLDAAFVHDPAGDGQCLQCHDPHGSDFPA
;
A
#
# COMPACT_ATOMS: atom_id res chain seq x y z
N MET A 1 -3.26 -50.87 23.48
CA MET A 1 -2.20 -51.02 22.46
C MET A 1 -1.63 -49.64 22.13
N ARG A 2 -0.36 -49.36 22.50
CA ARG A 2 0.32 -48.11 22.13
C ARG A 2 0.96 -48.30 20.76
N LEU A 3 0.50 -47.55 19.77
CA LEU A 3 1.10 -47.54 18.42
C LEU A 3 2.54 -47.01 18.51
N SER A 4 3.46 -47.62 17.75
CA SER A 4 4.85 -47.18 17.66
C SER A 4 4.91 -45.78 17.05
N VAL A 5 5.99 -45.04 17.35
CA VAL A 5 6.19 -43.68 16.82
C VAL A 5 6.16 -43.70 15.28
N GLU A 6 6.67 -44.75 14.66
CA GLU A 6 6.67 -44.93 13.21
C GLU A 6 5.26 -45.13 12.63
N THR A 7 4.42 -45.91 13.30
CA THR A 7 3.02 -46.09 12.86
C THR A 7 2.20 -44.81 13.00
N LYS A 8 2.56 -43.92 13.95
CA LYS A 8 1.95 -42.59 14.05
C LYS A 8 2.39 -41.65 12.92
N TRP A 9 3.66 -41.66 12.54
CA TRP A 9 4.15 -40.87 11.40
C TRP A 9 3.57 -41.33 10.07
N LEU A 10 3.45 -42.65 9.86
CA LEU A 10 2.80 -43.21 8.67
C LEU A 10 1.31 -42.83 8.60
N ALA A 11 0.60 -42.84 9.73
CA ALA A 11 -0.79 -42.40 9.78
C ALA A 11 -0.95 -40.91 9.47
N ILE A 12 -0.06 -40.04 9.98
CA ILE A 12 -0.07 -38.61 9.68
C ILE A 12 0.23 -38.36 8.19
N ALA A 13 1.21 -39.06 7.63
CA ALA A 13 1.54 -38.95 6.21
C ALA A 13 0.38 -39.42 5.31
N ALA A 14 -0.31 -40.50 5.69
CA ALA A 14 -1.48 -40.98 4.96
C ALA A 14 -2.65 -40.00 5.02
N VAL A 15 -2.90 -39.36 6.18
CA VAL A 15 -3.94 -38.32 6.31
C VAL A 15 -3.57 -37.08 5.48
N PHE A 16 -2.32 -36.63 5.51
CA PHE A 16 -1.87 -35.52 4.67
C PHE A 16 -2.01 -35.82 3.17
N ALA A 17 -1.63 -37.02 2.73
CA ALA A 17 -1.76 -37.45 1.33
C ALA A 17 -3.24 -37.55 0.89
N LEU A 18 -4.13 -38.01 1.78
CA LEU A 18 -5.56 -38.07 1.52
C LEU A 18 -6.18 -36.66 1.43
N VAL A 19 -5.75 -35.73 2.29
CA VAL A 19 -6.23 -34.33 2.26
C VAL A 19 -5.77 -33.61 0.99
N ILE A 20 -4.53 -33.83 0.54
CA ILE A 20 -4.00 -33.22 -0.68
C ILE A 20 -4.74 -33.73 -1.93
N THR A 21 -5.09 -35.01 -1.98
CA THR A 21 -5.78 -35.60 -3.15
C THR A 21 -7.30 -35.37 -3.14
N ALA A 22 -7.91 -35.11 -1.98
CA ALA A 22 -9.35 -34.91 -1.82
C ALA A 22 -9.81 -33.43 -1.84
N MET A 23 -8.92 -32.46 -2.07
CA MET A 23 -9.30 -31.06 -2.28
C MET A 23 -9.61 -30.81 -3.77
N PRO A 24 -10.88 -30.70 -4.19
CA PRO A 24 -11.23 -30.22 -5.52
C PRO A 24 -10.99 -28.71 -5.55
N GLY A 25 -9.73 -28.34 -5.78
CA GLY A 25 -9.29 -26.95 -5.79
C GLY A 25 -8.08 -26.85 -6.67
N ASP A 26 -8.30 -26.93 -7.97
CA ASP A 26 -7.43 -26.33 -8.97
C ASP A 26 -7.11 -24.91 -8.50
N ALA A 27 -5.85 -24.67 -8.09
CA ALA A 27 -5.36 -23.35 -7.68
C ALA A 27 -5.68 -22.27 -8.73
N GLU A 28 -5.97 -22.67 -9.97
CA GLU A 28 -6.49 -21.87 -11.07
C GLU A 28 -7.79 -21.13 -10.75
N ALA A 29 -8.69 -21.69 -9.93
CA ALA A 29 -9.97 -21.08 -9.60
C ALA A 29 -9.83 -19.78 -8.78
N GLN A 30 -8.79 -19.65 -7.93
CA GLN A 30 -8.50 -18.42 -7.21
C GLN A 30 -7.96 -17.31 -8.12
N PHE A 31 -7.44 -17.66 -9.29
CA PHE A 31 -6.96 -16.72 -10.30
C PHE A 31 -8.02 -16.37 -11.36
N LYS A 32 -9.25 -16.88 -11.22
CA LYS A 32 -10.34 -16.69 -12.19
C LYS A 32 -10.89 -15.27 -12.13
N LYS A 33 -10.22 -14.37 -12.85
CA LYS A 33 -10.72 -13.14 -13.50
C LYS A 33 -11.82 -12.36 -12.74
N GLY A 34 -11.65 -12.14 -11.43
CA GLY A 34 -12.13 -10.89 -10.84
C GLY A 34 -11.44 -9.75 -11.58
N ARG A 35 -12.12 -8.63 -11.85
CA ARG A 35 -11.62 -7.49 -12.66
C ARG A 35 -10.16 -7.18 -12.28
N ARG A 36 -9.21 -7.79 -12.99
CA ARG A 36 -7.79 -7.52 -12.79
C ARG A 36 -7.65 -6.07 -13.19
N PHE A 37 -7.26 -5.21 -12.25
CA PHE A 37 -6.82 -3.87 -12.58
C PHE A 37 -5.84 -4.03 -13.74
N SER A 38 -6.21 -3.49 -14.91
CA SER A 38 -5.42 -3.66 -16.12
C SER A 38 -4.03 -3.12 -15.83
N SER A 39 -3.02 -3.98 -15.85
CA SER A 39 -1.62 -3.55 -15.76
C SER A 39 -1.36 -2.61 -16.94
N GLY A 40 -1.26 -1.30 -16.68
CA GLY A 40 -1.01 -0.27 -17.69
C GLY A 40 -2.15 0.73 -17.96
N GLY A 41 -3.28 0.67 -17.24
CA GLY A 41 -4.29 1.73 -17.28
C GLY A 41 -3.85 2.96 -16.46
N ALA A 42 -4.16 4.18 -16.92
CA ALA A 42 -3.91 5.38 -16.13
C ALA A 42 -4.76 5.39 -14.85
N CYS A 43 -4.19 5.83 -13.72
CA CYS A 43 -4.89 5.91 -12.44
C CYS A 43 -6.21 6.68 -12.55
N THR A 44 -6.20 7.75 -13.36
CA THR A 44 -7.34 8.65 -13.57
C THR A 44 -8.45 8.09 -14.45
N SER A 45 -8.25 6.92 -15.06
CA SER A 45 -9.33 6.25 -15.79
C SER A 45 -10.45 5.74 -14.88
N CYS A 46 -10.17 5.60 -13.58
CA CYS A 46 -11.12 5.16 -12.56
C CYS A 46 -11.12 6.05 -11.31
N HIS A 47 -10.00 6.70 -10.96
CA HIS A 47 -9.90 7.58 -9.81
C HIS A 47 -9.96 9.05 -10.24
N GLU A 48 -10.95 9.78 -9.78
CA GLU A 48 -10.99 11.21 -10.03
C GLU A 48 -9.89 11.93 -9.24
N MET A 49 -9.35 13.01 -9.82
CA MET A 49 -8.29 13.77 -9.18
C MET A 49 -8.89 14.68 -8.10
N GLU A 50 -8.80 14.23 -6.86
CA GLU A 50 -9.12 15.01 -5.66
C GLU A 50 -8.24 16.28 -5.61
N GLN A 51 -8.75 17.41 -5.14
CA GLN A 51 -8.01 18.69 -5.12
C GLN A 51 -7.48 19.16 -6.49
N ALA A 52 -8.07 18.72 -7.63
CA ALA A 52 -7.65 19.17 -8.97
C ALA A 52 -7.68 20.71 -9.13
N ASP A 53 -8.62 21.36 -8.44
CA ASP A 53 -8.83 22.82 -8.45
C ASP A 53 -8.08 23.58 -7.35
N ALA A 54 -7.30 22.88 -6.50
CA ALA A 54 -6.53 23.55 -5.45
C ALA A 54 -5.56 24.56 -6.07
N LYS A 55 -5.49 25.76 -5.45
CA LYS A 55 -4.64 26.85 -5.95
C LYS A 55 -3.17 26.46 -6.00
N VAL A 56 -2.71 25.72 -5.00
CA VAL A 56 -1.33 25.22 -4.90
C VAL A 56 -1.37 23.71 -4.84
N ARG A 57 -0.92 23.08 -5.93
CA ARG A 57 -0.83 21.62 -6.05
C ARG A 57 0.60 21.15 -5.84
N HIS A 58 0.76 20.09 -5.05
CA HIS A 58 2.05 19.46 -4.85
C HIS A 58 2.57 18.92 -6.19
N GLU A 59 3.88 19.02 -6.42
CA GLU A 59 4.45 18.87 -7.76
C GLU A 59 4.19 17.48 -8.40
N PRO A 60 4.46 16.34 -7.72
CA PRO A 60 4.09 15.02 -8.20
C PRO A 60 2.60 14.87 -8.54
N PHE A 61 1.70 15.43 -7.73
CA PHE A 61 0.27 15.39 -7.99
C PHE A 61 -0.09 16.20 -9.26
N ARG A 62 0.46 17.41 -9.40
CA ARG A 62 0.26 18.26 -10.59
C ARG A 62 0.73 17.59 -11.88
N LYS A 63 1.81 16.79 -11.81
CA LYS A 63 2.34 16.03 -12.97
C LYS A 63 1.58 14.74 -13.26
N GLY A 64 0.63 14.34 -12.41
CA GLY A 64 -0.06 13.06 -12.52
C GLY A 64 0.84 11.86 -12.22
N ASP A 65 1.95 12.06 -11.50
CA ASP A 65 2.86 11.00 -11.08
C ASP A 65 2.33 10.33 -9.80
N CYS A 66 1.15 9.72 -9.91
CA CYS A 66 0.45 9.10 -8.78
C CYS A 66 1.30 8.01 -8.12
N GLU A 67 2.10 7.30 -8.91
CA GLU A 67 2.94 6.21 -8.45
C GLU A 67 4.19 6.68 -7.69
N SER A 68 4.54 7.97 -7.72
CA SER A 68 5.59 8.53 -6.86
C SER A 68 5.30 8.31 -5.36
N CYS A 69 4.01 8.35 -4.98
CA CYS A 69 3.56 8.17 -3.61
C CYS A 69 2.71 6.91 -3.41
N HIS A 70 1.86 6.55 -4.37
CA HIS A 70 0.95 5.41 -4.29
C HIS A 70 1.54 4.16 -4.92
N LYS A 71 1.14 2.98 -4.43
CA LYS A 71 1.38 1.70 -5.12
C LYS A 71 0.16 1.37 -5.98
N PRO A 72 0.35 0.91 -7.23
CA PRO A 72 -0.77 0.49 -8.07
C PRO A 72 -1.50 -0.71 -7.44
N HIS A 73 -2.78 -0.85 -7.79
CA HIS A 73 -3.59 -1.97 -7.30
C HIS A 73 -3.02 -3.30 -7.78
N GLY A 74 -2.88 -4.26 -6.85
CA GLY A 74 -2.54 -5.64 -7.14
C GLY A 74 -3.79 -6.53 -7.17
N MET A 75 -3.69 -7.73 -6.61
CA MET A 75 -4.85 -8.61 -6.41
C MET A 75 -5.84 -8.08 -5.36
N VAL A 76 -5.36 -7.24 -4.43
CA VAL A 76 -6.17 -6.61 -3.39
C VAL A 76 -6.27 -5.12 -3.71
N GLY A 77 -7.50 -4.65 -3.94
CA GLY A 77 -7.81 -3.26 -4.28
C GLY A 77 -7.87 -2.37 -3.04
N VAL A 78 -6.72 -2.09 -2.43
CA VAL A 78 -6.60 -1.16 -1.31
C VAL A 78 -5.62 -0.03 -1.66
N LEU A 79 -5.93 1.19 -1.23
CA LEU A 79 -5.02 2.32 -1.35
C LEU A 79 -3.77 2.03 -0.52
N ARG A 80 -2.60 2.11 -1.16
CA ARG A 80 -1.32 1.87 -0.51
C ARG A 80 -0.35 2.97 -0.88
N LEU A 81 0.42 3.40 0.11
CA LEU A 81 1.55 4.30 -0.07
C LEU A 81 2.85 3.51 -0.22
N LYS A 82 3.86 4.13 -0.84
CA LYS A 82 5.21 3.59 -0.94
C LYS A 82 5.84 3.38 0.43
N GLU A 83 5.68 4.38 1.28
CA GLU A 83 6.16 4.45 2.66
C GLU A 83 5.05 4.96 3.60
N ILE A 84 5.30 4.92 4.91
CA ILE A 84 4.33 5.28 5.95
C ILE A 84 4.62 6.66 6.56
N GLY A 85 3.58 7.49 6.70
CA GLY A 85 3.66 8.78 7.40
C GLY A 85 4.79 9.67 6.88
N ALA A 86 5.54 10.27 7.81
CA ALA A 86 6.67 11.16 7.49
C ALA A 86 7.78 10.50 6.66
N LEU A 87 7.93 9.17 6.69
CA LEU A 87 8.94 8.49 5.87
C LEU A 87 8.69 8.68 4.38
N LEU A 88 7.42 8.83 3.97
CA LEU A 88 7.08 9.12 2.58
C LEU A 88 7.55 10.52 2.17
N CYS A 89 7.38 11.51 3.03
CA CYS A 89 7.86 12.88 2.78
C CYS A 89 9.39 12.89 2.67
N ALA A 90 10.06 12.13 3.55
CA ALA A 90 11.50 12.01 3.61
C ALA A 90 12.14 11.28 2.41
N THR A 91 11.36 10.69 1.50
CA THR A 91 11.91 10.12 0.27
C THR A 91 12.34 11.19 -0.73
N CYS A 92 11.82 12.42 -0.59
CA CYS A 92 12.12 13.53 -1.46
C CYS A 92 12.60 14.76 -0.70
N HIS A 93 12.02 15.03 0.47
CA HIS A 93 12.35 16.20 1.28
C HIS A 93 13.35 15.86 2.36
N ASP A 94 14.40 16.67 2.47
CA ASP A 94 15.29 16.57 3.61
C ASP A 94 14.71 17.26 4.85
N ARG A 95 15.37 17.04 5.97
CA ARG A 95 14.93 17.55 7.28
C ARG A 95 14.90 19.08 7.33
N SER A 96 15.78 19.75 6.59
CA SER A 96 15.85 21.20 6.53
C SER A 96 14.73 21.77 5.67
N GLU A 97 14.41 21.14 4.54
CA GLU A 97 13.29 21.49 3.66
C GLU A 97 11.94 21.32 4.35
N LEU A 98 11.83 20.35 5.26
CA LEU A 98 10.64 20.15 6.11
C LEU A 98 10.58 21.12 7.29
N GLY A 99 11.52 22.06 7.42
CA GLY A 99 11.56 23.02 8.53
C GLY A 99 11.82 22.39 9.89
N LEU A 100 12.25 21.14 9.94
CA LEU A 100 12.41 20.40 11.20
C LEU A 100 13.68 20.78 11.96
N ASP A 101 14.61 21.52 11.33
CA ASP A 101 15.81 22.08 11.96
C ASP A 101 15.58 23.44 12.63
N ALA A 102 14.34 23.95 12.60
CA ALA A 102 13.98 25.17 13.31
C ALA A 102 14.18 25.03 14.83
N ALA A 103 14.48 26.16 15.48
CA ALA A 103 14.61 26.22 16.94
C ALA A 103 13.32 25.78 17.67
N PHE A 104 12.18 25.97 17.03
CA PHE A 104 10.87 25.52 17.49
C PHE A 104 10.15 24.81 16.35
N VAL A 105 9.79 23.55 16.58
CA VAL A 105 8.99 22.73 15.68
C VAL A 105 7.67 22.45 16.40
N HIS A 106 6.54 22.62 15.72
CA HIS A 106 5.25 22.29 16.32
C HIS A 106 5.14 20.78 16.52
N ASP A 107 4.53 20.36 17.64
CA ASP A 107 4.49 18.95 18.06
C ASP A 107 4.06 17.99 16.92
N PRO A 108 3.00 18.27 16.13
CA PRO A 108 2.63 17.38 15.02
C PRO A 108 3.74 17.15 13.98
N ALA A 109 4.56 18.16 13.66
CA ALA A 109 5.68 17.98 12.73
C ALA A 109 6.83 17.22 13.39
N GLY A 110 7.13 17.52 14.66
CA GLY A 110 8.14 16.80 15.44
C GLY A 110 7.83 15.30 15.55
N ASP A 111 6.54 14.97 15.67
CA ASP A 111 6.03 13.60 15.76
C ASP A 111 5.79 12.93 14.38
N GLY A 112 6.10 13.62 13.27
CA GLY A 112 5.92 13.09 11.91
C GLY A 112 4.46 12.96 11.46
N GLN A 113 3.56 13.69 12.10
CA GLN A 113 2.12 13.73 11.83
C GLN A 113 1.77 14.85 10.83
N CYS A 114 2.54 14.94 9.74
CA CYS A 114 2.46 16.01 8.74
C CYS A 114 1.04 16.20 8.19
N LEU A 115 0.31 15.09 8.01
CA LEU A 115 -1.01 15.05 7.40
C LEU A 115 -2.14 15.57 8.31
N GLN A 116 -1.86 15.92 9.57
CA GLN A 116 -2.87 16.58 10.41
C GLN A 116 -3.24 17.98 9.88
N CYS A 117 -2.33 18.61 9.15
CA CYS A 117 -2.55 19.96 8.61
C CYS A 117 -2.17 20.07 7.12
N HIS A 118 -1.22 19.27 6.62
CA HIS A 118 -0.80 19.31 5.23
C HIS A 118 -1.54 18.29 4.35
N ASP A 119 -2.00 18.74 3.18
CA ASP A 119 -2.55 17.89 2.13
C ASP A 119 -1.50 17.69 1.02
N PRO A 120 -1.04 16.45 0.77
CA PRO A 120 0.01 16.15 -0.20
C PRO A 120 -0.47 16.20 -1.66
N HIS A 121 -1.78 16.33 -1.94
CA HIS A 121 -2.27 16.59 -3.29
C HIS A 121 -2.30 18.09 -3.58
N GLY A 122 -2.76 18.89 -2.62
CA GLY A 122 -2.73 20.33 -2.72
C GLY A 122 -3.68 21.02 -1.75
N SER A 123 -3.51 22.33 -1.62
CA SER A 123 -4.40 23.16 -0.83
C SER A 123 -4.55 24.55 -1.45
N ASP A 124 -5.47 25.33 -0.90
CA ASP A 124 -5.64 26.74 -1.28
C ASP A 124 -4.59 27.68 -0.68
N PHE A 125 -3.72 27.14 0.19
CA PHE A 125 -2.65 27.86 0.85
C PHE A 125 -1.28 27.35 0.37
N PRO A 126 -0.28 28.23 0.26
CA PRO A 126 1.10 27.80 0.10
C PRO A 126 1.53 26.95 1.30
N ALA A 127 2.30 25.90 1.04
CA ALA A 127 3.02 25.16 2.08
C ALA A 127 4.16 26.02 2.64
#